data_AF-A0A1T4RPX6-F1
#
_entry.id   AF-A0A1T4RPX6-F1
#
_cell.length_a   1.000
_cell.length_b   1.000
_cell.length_c   1.000
_cell.angle_alpha   90.00
_cell.angle_beta   90.00
_cell.angle_gamma   90.00
#
_symmetry.space_group_name_H-M   'P 1'
#
loop_
_entity.id
_entity.type
_entity.pdbx_description
1 polymer ?
#
loop_
_entity_poly.entity_id
_entity_poly.type
_entity_poly.pdbx_seq_one_letter_code
_entity_poly.pdbx_strand_id
1 'polypeptide(L)'
;MKHKVLLCLILVLCMGWAQGQNVDTSHQANIAATPAAAPVPDTFWIKGLILIKGKNEKGRNTYKVYSDTAYARARLKKNLHTRWFVFDIGFNNYIDRSEYGGASYIAYYPNTSGFYNGAMPAARAYDYSAVGLSTFAPREGSEPLTPAEFKLVTGKSINFNIWLFQQRLNITKHKLNLLYALGLEMNNFRYARNITYQPGYATRIIRDTVEFSKNKLFAEYISIPVMLNFNSNPARPNRAFQASFGVSGGYLIKSRTKQISEERGKVRKTDDFNLNKWRFGLTSELGYGPVKLYGNFALTPLHDYGLQQYPFSVGLRLNGF
;
A
#
# COMPACT_ATOMS: atom_id res chain seq x y z
N MET A 1 20.85 -21.00 3.61
CA MET A 1 19.91 -21.12 2.46
C MET A 1 18.91 -19.95 2.32
N LYS A 2 18.68 -19.10 3.33
CA LYS A 2 17.64 -18.05 3.29
C LYS A 2 18.03 -16.73 2.58
N HIS A 3 19.31 -16.48 2.31
CA HIS A 3 19.76 -15.25 1.61
C HIS A 3 19.91 -15.39 0.09
N LYS A 4 19.99 -16.61 -0.44
CA LYS A 4 20.11 -16.84 -1.89
C LYS A 4 18.79 -16.60 -2.65
N VAL A 5 17.65 -16.80 -1.99
CA VAL A 5 16.31 -16.59 -2.59
C VAL A 5 15.99 -15.09 -2.73
N LEU A 6 16.45 -14.25 -1.79
CA LEU A 6 16.24 -12.79 -1.83
C LEU A 6 17.08 -12.13 -2.94
N LEU A 7 18.27 -12.66 -3.22
CA LEU A 7 19.14 -12.15 -4.29
C LEU A 7 18.61 -12.50 -5.69
N CYS A 8 18.00 -13.68 -5.86
CA CYS A 8 17.36 -14.07 -7.12
C CYS A 8 16.11 -13.24 -7.43
N LEU A 9 15.33 -12.82 -6.42
CA LEU A 9 14.14 -12.01 -6.64
C LEU A 9 14.48 -10.60 -7.15
N ILE A 10 15.63 -10.05 -6.75
CA ILE A 10 16.12 -8.74 -7.23
C ILE A 10 16.69 -8.85 -8.66
N LEU A 11 17.27 -10.00 -9.03
CA LEU A 11 17.84 -10.20 -10.36
C LEU A 11 16.77 -10.43 -11.45
N VAL A 12 15.64 -11.04 -11.10
CA VAL A 12 14.54 -11.32 -12.04
C VAL A 12 13.74 -10.06 -12.42
N LEU A 13 13.79 -8.99 -11.60
CA LEU A 13 13.14 -7.70 -11.90
C LEU A 13 13.91 -6.82 -12.91
N CYS A 14 15.14 -7.18 -13.29
CA CYS A 14 15.98 -6.40 -14.21
C CYS A 14 15.95 -6.87 -15.67
N MET A 15 15.41 -8.06 -15.98
CA MET A 15 15.37 -8.59 -17.35
C MET A 15 14.10 -8.13 -18.10
N GLY A 16 14.01 -6.84 -18.38
CA GLY A 16 13.08 -6.31 -19.36
C GLY A 16 13.71 -6.31 -20.75
N TRP A 17 13.37 -7.31 -21.57
CA TRP A 17 13.46 -7.39 -23.04
C TRP A 17 14.38 -6.34 -23.70
N ALA A 18 15.59 -6.76 -24.05
CA ALA A 18 16.51 -6.00 -24.89
C ALA A 18 16.47 -6.59 -26.30
N GLN A 19 15.83 -5.90 -27.24
CA GLN A 19 16.14 -6.07 -28.66
C GLN A 19 17.36 -5.19 -28.95
N GLY A 20 18.48 -5.82 -29.32
CA GLY A 20 19.68 -5.12 -29.78
C GLY A 20 19.51 -4.70 -31.23
N GLN A 21 19.74 -3.42 -31.54
CA GLN A 21 20.04 -2.97 -32.89
C GLN A 21 21.52 -2.56 -32.90
N ASN A 22 22.29 -3.14 -33.82
CA ASN A 22 23.67 -2.73 -34.10
C ASN A 22 23.63 -1.44 -34.92
N VAL A 23 24.47 -0.48 -34.55
CA VAL A 23 24.77 0.70 -35.37
C VAL A 23 26.20 0.53 -35.85
N ASP A 24 26.36 0.35 -37.17
CA ASP A 24 27.65 0.39 -37.84
C ASP A 24 28.16 1.83 -37.91
N THR A 25 29.42 2.04 -37.55
CA THR A 25 30.15 3.28 -37.84
C THR A 25 31.52 2.93 -38.38
N SER A 26 31.69 3.05 -39.69
CA SER A 26 32.97 3.06 -40.38
C SER A 26 33.27 4.47 -40.88
N HIS A 27 34.22 5.16 -40.24
CA HIS A 27 34.98 6.24 -40.85
C HIS A 27 36.44 6.17 -40.39
N GLN A 28 37.34 6.29 -41.36
CA GLN A 28 38.79 6.09 -41.33
C GLN A 28 39.55 7.17 -40.56
N ALA A 29 40.73 6.81 -40.00
CA ALA A 29 42.06 7.25 -40.50
C ALA A 29 43.17 7.11 -39.42
N ASN A 30 44.33 6.61 -39.84
CA ASN A 30 45.58 6.44 -39.11
C ASN A 30 46.19 7.75 -38.59
N ILE A 31 46.67 7.80 -37.33
CA ILE A 31 47.85 8.59 -36.90
C ILE A 31 48.62 7.81 -35.80
N ALA A 32 49.95 7.91 -35.90
CA ALA A 32 51.09 7.39 -35.15
C ALA A 32 50.98 7.02 -33.65
N ALA A 33 51.90 6.13 -33.25
CA ALA A 33 52.07 5.53 -31.92
C ALA A 33 52.41 6.53 -30.79
N THR A 34 51.79 6.31 -29.62
CA THR A 34 52.18 6.84 -28.29
C THR A 34 51.72 5.82 -27.21
N PRO A 35 52.25 5.86 -25.98
CA PRO A 35 52.67 4.68 -25.22
C PRO A 35 51.49 3.80 -24.77
N ALA A 36 51.78 2.53 -24.46
CA ALA A 36 50.87 1.48 -24.05
C ALA A 36 49.55 1.99 -23.44
N ALA A 37 48.48 1.94 -24.25
CA ALA A 37 47.15 2.34 -23.86
C ALA A 37 46.76 1.60 -22.56
N ALA A 38 46.44 2.36 -21.52
CA ALA A 38 45.80 1.81 -20.33
C ALA A 38 44.62 0.94 -20.79
N PRO A 39 44.39 -0.25 -20.19
CA PRO A 39 43.38 -1.18 -20.68
C PRO A 39 42.03 -0.45 -20.76
N VAL A 40 41.56 -0.26 -22.00
CA VAL A 40 40.29 0.42 -22.28
C VAL A 40 39.20 -0.38 -21.55
N PRO A 41 38.54 0.19 -20.54
CA PRO A 41 37.58 -0.56 -19.77
C PRO A 41 36.33 -0.82 -20.61
N ASP A 42 35.87 -2.08 -20.65
CA ASP A 42 34.66 -2.45 -21.39
C ASP A 42 33.47 -1.69 -20.81
N THR A 43 32.78 -0.91 -21.65
CA THR A 43 31.61 -0.13 -21.26
C THR A 43 30.33 -0.77 -21.78
N PHE A 44 29.41 -1.10 -20.88
CA PHE A 44 28.12 -1.72 -21.20
C PHE A 44 26.97 -0.77 -20.86
N TRP A 45 25.99 -0.67 -21.74
CA TRP A 45 24.77 0.10 -21.50
C TRP A 45 23.60 -0.82 -21.14
N ILE A 46 22.98 -0.58 -19.98
CA ILE A 46 21.77 -1.27 -19.54
C ILE A 46 20.73 -0.21 -19.19
N LYS A 47 19.82 0.09 -20.14
CA LYS A 47 18.64 0.99 -20.00
C LYS A 47 18.77 2.05 -18.89
N GLY A 48 19.60 3.07 -19.12
CA GLY A 48 19.81 4.17 -18.17
C GLY A 48 20.98 4.00 -17.20
N LEU A 49 21.72 2.89 -17.27
CA LEU A 49 22.95 2.64 -16.54
C LEU A 49 24.11 2.38 -17.51
N ILE A 50 25.29 2.90 -17.16
CA ILE A 50 26.56 2.67 -17.84
C ILE A 50 27.43 1.89 -16.87
N LEU A 51 27.76 0.63 -17.19
CA LEU A 51 28.68 -0.18 -16.42
C LEU A 51 30.05 -0.14 -17.09
N ILE A 52 31.05 0.31 -16.35
CA ILE A 52 32.44 0.33 -16.78
C ILE A 52 33.17 -0.78 -16.04
N LYS A 53 33.62 -1.79 -16.77
CA LYS A 53 34.40 -2.92 -16.25
C LYS A 53 35.88 -2.60 -16.39
N GLY A 54 36.61 -2.56 -15.27
CA GLY A 54 38.06 -2.40 -15.25
C GLY A 54 38.75 -3.54 -14.50
N LYS A 55 40.08 -3.47 -14.38
CA LYS A 55 40.88 -4.33 -13.51
C LYS A 55 41.57 -3.46 -12.44
N ASN A 56 41.52 -3.89 -11.19
CA ASN A 56 42.30 -3.25 -10.11
C ASN A 56 43.77 -3.68 -10.21
N GLU A 57 44.66 -3.00 -9.46
CA GLU A 57 46.10 -3.30 -9.37
C GLU A 57 46.43 -4.78 -9.07
N LYS A 58 45.48 -5.51 -8.44
CA LYS A 58 45.58 -6.95 -8.14
C LYS A 58 44.97 -7.86 -9.21
N GLY A 59 44.70 -7.37 -10.41
CA GLY A 59 44.13 -8.14 -11.53
C GLY A 59 42.66 -8.55 -11.41
N ARG A 60 41.95 -8.15 -10.33
CA ARG A 60 40.53 -8.46 -10.13
C ARG A 60 39.61 -7.53 -10.93
N ASN A 61 38.53 -8.09 -11.47
CA ASN A 61 37.49 -7.31 -12.16
C ASN A 61 36.81 -6.34 -11.18
N THR A 62 36.74 -5.07 -11.55
CA THR A 62 36.02 -4.00 -10.86
C THR A 62 34.94 -3.44 -11.77
N TYR A 63 33.76 -3.16 -11.23
CA TYR A 63 32.63 -2.63 -11.99
C TYR A 63 32.24 -1.29 -11.39
N LYS A 64 32.33 -0.22 -12.19
CA LYS A 64 31.80 1.11 -11.83
C LYS A 64 30.48 1.33 -12.56
N VAL A 65 29.43 1.68 -11.82
CA VAL A 65 28.09 1.91 -12.38
C VAL A 65 27.77 3.40 -12.35
N TYR A 66 27.47 3.97 -13.51
CA TYR A 66 27.06 5.36 -13.68
C TYR A 66 25.61 5.43 -14.18
N SER A 67 24.91 6.50 -13.82
CA SER A 67 23.58 6.79 -14.38
C SER A 67 23.72 7.54 -15.70
N ASP A 68 23.10 7.03 -16.77
CA ASP A 68 23.07 7.70 -18.06
C ASP A 68 22.05 8.86 -18.06
N THR A 69 22.55 10.07 -17.86
CA THR A 69 21.77 11.31 -17.94
C THR A 69 21.26 11.61 -19.35
N ALA A 70 21.94 11.16 -20.41
CA ALA A 70 21.51 11.40 -21.79
C ALA A 70 20.26 10.57 -22.10
N TYR A 71 20.26 9.30 -21.70
CA TYR A 71 19.09 8.42 -21.75
C TYR A 71 17.91 9.00 -20.97
N ALA A 72 18.14 9.49 -19.75
CA ALA A 72 17.10 10.13 -18.94
C ALA A 72 16.49 11.34 -19.65
N ARG A 73 17.32 12.23 -20.21
CA ARG A 73 16.86 13.42 -20.97
C ARG A 73 16.08 13.04 -22.23
N ALA A 74 16.50 12.01 -22.96
CA ALA A 74 15.76 11.54 -24.13
C ALA A 74 14.35 11.07 -23.77
N ARG A 75 14.19 10.40 -22.63
CA ARG A 75 12.89 9.96 -22.12
C ARG A 75 11.97 11.14 -21.78
N LEU A 76 12.52 12.24 -21.25
CA LEU A 76 11.76 13.46 -20.93
C LEU A 76 11.13 14.14 -22.17
N LYS A 77 11.46 13.73 -23.40
CA LYS A 77 10.73 14.24 -24.59
C LYS A 77 9.26 13.83 -24.61
N LYS A 78 8.87 12.78 -23.88
CA LYS A 78 7.49 12.33 -23.75
C LYS A 78 6.84 12.95 -22.53
N ASN A 79 5.66 13.55 -22.70
CA ASN A 79 4.88 14.12 -21.60
C ASN A 79 4.17 13.06 -20.76
N LEU A 80 3.84 11.90 -21.33
CA LEU A 80 3.19 10.80 -20.63
C LEU A 80 4.16 9.64 -20.44
N HIS A 81 4.24 9.16 -19.22
CA HIS A 81 4.92 7.92 -18.89
C HIS A 81 3.94 6.95 -18.21
N THR A 82 4.10 5.67 -18.49
CA THR A 82 3.32 4.58 -17.87
C THR A 82 4.27 3.61 -17.16
N ARG A 83 3.89 3.18 -15.96
CA ARG A 83 4.46 2.04 -15.23
C ARG A 83 3.37 1.00 -15.08
N TRP A 84 3.68 -0.23 -15.48
CA TRP A 84 2.82 -1.39 -15.26
C TRP A 84 3.28 -2.12 -14.01
N PHE A 85 2.32 -2.64 -13.26
CA PHE A 85 2.57 -3.46 -12.07
C PHE A 85 3.48 -2.74 -11.05
N VAL A 86 2.92 -1.70 -10.43
CA VAL A 86 3.53 -1.06 -9.26
C VAL A 86 3.00 -1.74 -8.01
N PHE A 87 3.90 -2.06 -7.08
CA PHE A 87 3.56 -2.83 -5.88
C PHE A 87 3.82 -2.02 -4.64
N ASP A 88 2.86 -2.04 -3.73
CA ASP A 88 3.01 -1.44 -2.41
C ASP A 88 2.96 -2.53 -1.36
N ILE A 89 3.85 -2.43 -0.36
CA ILE A 89 3.81 -3.26 0.84
C ILE A 89 3.93 -2.36 2.06
N GLY A 90 3.04 -2.53 3.02
CA GLY A 90 3.02 -1.68 4.21
C GLY A 90 2.23 -2.25 5.36
N PHE A 91 1.99 -1.41 6.35
CA PHE A 91 1.19 -1.71 7.53
C PHE A 91 -0.09 -0.91 7.53
N ASN A 92 -1.16 -1.52 7.99
CA ASN A 92 -2.45 -0.88 8.21
C ASN A 92 -2.68 -0.68 9.70
N ASN A 93 -3.31 0.43 10.00
CA ASN A 93 -3.97 0.65 11.26
C ASN A 93 -5.20 1.54 11.03
N TYR A 94 -5.89 1.95 12.08
CA TYR A 94 -6.96 2.94 11.98
C TYR A 94 -6.96 3.85 13.20
N ILE A 95 -7.57 5.03 13.04
CA ILE A 95 -7.97 5.89 14.16
C ILE A 95 -9.40 5.53 14.53
N ASP A 96 -9.65 5.19 15.79
CA ASP A 96 -10.98 4.79 16.26
C ASP A 96 -11.66 5.95 16.99
N ARG A 97 -12.86 6.30 16.54
CA ARG A 97 -13.71 7.35 17.14
C ARG A 97 -15.09 6.83 17.57
N SER A 98 -15.22 5.52 17.76
CA SER A 98 -16.51 4.90 18.07
C SER A 98 -17.00 5.25 19.50
N GLU A 99 -18.31 5.30 19.70
CA GLU A 99 -18.97 5.70 20.96
C GLU A 99 -19.01 4.58 22.01
N TYR A 100 -17.83 4.13 22.48
CA TYR A 100 -17.70 3.03 23.44
C TYR A 100 -18.35 3.30 24.81
N GLY A 101 -18.31 4.56 25.28
CA GLY A 101 -18.88 4.94 26.58
C GLY A 101 -20.39 4.74 26.62
N GLY A 102 -21.10 5.26 25.62
CA GLY A 102 -22.54 5.05 25.49
C GLY A 102 -22.91 3.60 25.20
N ALA A 103 -22.14 2.89 24.35
CA ALA A 103 -22.40 1.47 24.10
C ALA A 103 -22.23 0.61 25.37
N SER A 104 -21.25 0.93 26.22
CA SER A 104 -21.06 0.29 27.52
C SER A 104 -22.24 0.58 28.46
N TYR A 105 -22.71 1.83 28.52
CA TYR A 105 -23.88 2.19 29.32
C TYR A 105 -25.13 1.41 28.90
N ILE A 106 -25.40 1.29 27.59
CA ILE A 106 -26.51 0.49 27.05
C ILE A 106 -26.40 -0.98 27.46
N ALA A 107 -25.19 -1.54 27.48
CA ALA A 107 -24.95 -2.93 27.91
C ALA A 107 -25.24 -3.15 29.41
N TYR A 108 -24.91 -2.19 30.27
CA TYR A 108 -25.21 -2.25 31.71
C TYR A 108 -26.70 -2.07 32.01
N TYR A 109 -27.37 -1.24 31.21
CA TYR A 109 -28.76 -0.86 31.42
C TYR A 109 -29.61 -1.17 30.18
N PRO A 110 -29.84 -2.46 29.87
CA PRO A 110 -30.56 -2.86 28.66
C PRO A 110 -32.03 -2.37 28.62
N ASN A 111 -32.55 -1.89 29.76
CA ASN A 111 -33.91 -1.38 29.91
C ASN A 111 -33.99 0.14 30.19
N THR A 112 -32.92 0.93 29.99
CA THR A 112 -32.98 2.41 30.14
C THR A 112 -33.58 3.11 28.93
N SER A 113 -34.80 2.71 28.58
CA SER A 113 -35.67 3.19 27.51
C SER A 113 -36.25 4.60 27.76
N GLY A 114 -35.47 5.55 28.32
CA GLY A 114 -36.02 6.87 28.65
C GLY A 114 -35.06 8.06 28.78
N PHE A 115 -33.74 7.86 28.99
CA PHE A 115 -32.85 8.99 29.31
C PHE A 115 -31.98 9.48 28.15
N TYR A 116 -31.95 8.77 27.02
CA TYR A 116 -31.36 9.26 25.77
C TYR A 116 -32.46 9.45 24.73
N ASN A 117 -32.90 10.69 24.58
CA ASN A 117 -33.64 11.22 23.43
C ASN A 117 -34.90 10.43 22.97
N GLY A 118 -35.90 10.31 23.85
CA GLY A 118 -37.32 10.25 23.44
C GLY A 118 -37.79 9.09 22.56
N ALA A 119 -37.19 7.90 22.62
CA ALA A 119 -37.64 6.74 21.84
C ALA A 119 -37.95 5.50 22.71
N MET A 120 -39.10 4.90 22.41
CA MET A 120 -39.61 3.58 22.86
C MET A 120 -38.56 2.46 22.62
N PRO A 121 -38.76 1.21 23.12
CA PRO A 121 -37.68 0.28 23.48
C PRO A 121 -36.69 0.04 22.34
N ALA A 122 -35.42 0.40 22.59
CA ALA A 122 -34.20 0.09 21.82
C ALA A 122 -34.42 -0.24 20.33
N ALA A 123 -34.92 0.72 19.56
CA ALA A 123 -34.91 0.61 18.11
C ALA A 123 -33.45 0.45 17.65
N ARG A 124 -33.17 -0.60 16.88
CA ARG A 124 -31.84 -0.77 16.26
C ARG A 124 -31.52 0.49 15.46
N ALA A 125 -30.37 1.09 15.75
CA ALA A 125 -29.85 2.21 14.98
C ALA A 125 -28.76 1.70 14.03
N TYR A 126 -28.70 2.30 12.84
CA TYR A 126 -27.69 2.02 11.81
C TYR A 126 -26.90 3.29 11.52
N ASP A 127 -26.36 3.88 12.58
CA ASP A 127 -25.54 5.09 12.58
C ASP A 127 -24.28 4.86 13.43
N TYR A 128 -23.50 5.92 13.65
CA TYR A 128 -22.30 5.87 14.51
C TYR A 128 -22.59 6.21 15.98
N SER A 129 -23.87 6.21 16.39
CA SER A 129 -24.23 6.46 17.79
C SER A 129 -23.85 5.27 18.68
N ALA A 130 -23.95 5.47 20.00
CA ALA A 130 -23.85 4.41 20.99
C ALA A 130 -24.81 3.23 20.71
N VAL A 131 -26.03 3.52 20.27
CA VAL A 131 -27.05 2.50 19.93
C VAL A 131 -26.65 1.76 18.65
N GLY A 132 -26.10 2.48 17.66
CA GLY A 132 -25.58 1.88 16.43
C GLY A 132 -24.38 0.96 16.70
N LEU A 133 -23.46 1.39 17.55
CA LEU A 133 -22.32 0.58 17.98
C LEU A 133 -22.77 -0.65 18.77
N SER A 134 -23.72 -0.52 19.68
CA SER A 134 -24.30 -1.65 20.41
C SER A 134 -25.11 -2.60 19.51
N THR A 135 -25.71 -2.08 18.43
CA THR A 135 -26.40 -2.89 17.41
C THR A 135 -25.39 -3.71 16.61
N PHE A 136 -24.26 -3.10 16.26
CA PHE A 136 -23.22 -3.73 15.46
C PHE A 136 -22.33 -4.69 16.26
N ALA A 137 -21.98 -4.34 17.49
CA ALA A 137 -21.11 -5.12 18.37
C ALA A 137 -21.73 -5.26 19.78
N PRO A 138 -22.84 -6.00 19.92
CA PRO A 138 -23.56 -6.12 21.19
C PRO A 138 -22.68 -6.75 22.28
N ARG A 139 -22.81 -6.27 23.52
CA ARG A 139 -22.11 -6.77 24.70
C ARG A 139 -23.03 -6.84 25.90
N GLU A 140 -22.71 -7.75 26.81
CA GLU A 140 -23.34 -7.85 28.11
C GLU A 140 -22.70 -6.86 29.08
N GLY A 141 -23.45 -6.40 30.08
CA GLY A 141 -22.94 -5.48 31.10
C GLY A 141 -21.77 -6.07 31.92
N SER A 142 -21.68 -7.39 32.08
CA SER A 142 -20.51 -8.04 32.71
C SER A 142 -19.22 -7.89 31.91
N GLU A 143 -19.33 -7.65 30.60
CA GLU A 143 -18.22 -7.61 29.66
C GLU A 143 -18.42 -6.47 28.63
N PRO A 144 -18.41 -5.21 29.06
CA PRO A 144 -18.77 -4.07 28.22
C PRO A 144 -17.82 -3.91 27.03
N LEU A 145 -18.33 -3.26 25.98
CA LEU A 145 -17.56 -2.99 24.77
C LEU A 145 -16.52 -1.89 25.02
N THR A 146 -15.24 -2.20 24.83
CA THR A 146 -14.15 -1.24 25.01
C THR A 146 -13.33 -1.10 23.73
N PRO A 147 -12.57 -0.01 23.56
CA PRO A 147 -11.66 0.14 22.41
C PRO A 147 -10.64 -0.99 22.27
N ALA A 148 -10.29 -1.65 23.38
CA ALA A 148 -9.38 -2.79 23.38
C ALA A 148 -9.90 -3.99 22.58
N GLU A 149 -11.22 -4.08 22.37
CA GLU A 149 -11.86 -5.16 21.62
C GLU A 149 -11.40 -5.21 20.16
N PHE A 150 -11.20 -4.03 19.55
CA PHE A 150 -10.86 -3.94 18.14
C PHE A 150 -9.37 -3.74 17.89
N LYS A 151 -8.58 -3.48 18.94
CA LYS A 151 -7.13 -3.22 18.84
C LYS A 151 -6.44 -4.18 17.86
N LEU A 152 -5.67 -3.59 16.94
CA LEU A 152 -4.92 -4.34 15.94
C LEU A 152 -3.53 -4.72 16.42
N VAL A 153 -3.03 -5.85 15.93
CA VAL A 153 -1.62 -6.24 16.01
C VAL A 153 -0.89 -5.60 14.84
N THR A 154 -0.41 -4.36 15.01
CA THR A 154 0.15 -3.51 13.94
C THR A 154 1.15 -4.23 13.03
N GLY A 155 2.14 -4.94 13.60
CA GLY A 155 3.14 -5.68 12.80
C GLY A 155 2.60 -6.85 11.98
N LYS A 156 1.34 -7.27 12.18
CA LYS A 156 0.66 -8.35 11.44
C LYS A 156 -0.51 -7.83 10.58
N SER A 157 -0.87 -6.55 10.72
CA SER A 157 -1.84 -5.86 9.89
C SER A 157 -1.13 -5.26 8.69
N ILE A 158 -1.01 -6.04 7.61
CA ILE A 158 -0.21 -5.68 6.43
C ILE A 158 -1.14 -5.33 5.27
N ASN A 159 -0.83 -4.33 4.45
CA ASN A 159 -1.43 -4.20 3.12
C ASN A 159 -0.47 -4.60 2.01
N PHE A 160 -1.07 -5.04 0.92
CA PHE A 160 -0.40 -5.27 -0.35
C PHE A 160 -1.25 -4.62 -1.44
N ASN A 161 -0.70 -3.65 -2.15
CA ASN A 161 -1.44 -3.02 -3.25
C ASN A 161 -0.79 -3.39 -4.58
N ILE A 162 -1.61 -3.64 -5.59
CA ILE A 162 -1.17 -3.86 -6.97
C ILE A 162 -1.80 -2.77 -7.83
N TRP A 163 -0.99 -1.85 -8.33
CA TRP A 163 -1.42 -0.90 -9.35
C TRP A 163 -1.19 -1.52 -10.72
N LEU A 164 -2.29 -1.79 -11.42
CA LEU A 164 -2.28 -2.35 -12.77
C LEU A 164 -1.50 -1.42 -13.70
N PHE A 165 -1.82 -0.14 -13.64
CA PHE A 165 -1.03 0.92 -14.26
C PHE A 165 -0.92 2.13 -13.33
N GLN A 166 0.19 2.83 -13.45
CA GLN A 166 0.41 4.17 -12.90
C GLN A 166 0.90 5.04 -14.05
N GLN A 167 0.28 6.20 -14.24
CA GLN A 167 0.62 7.17 -15.27
C GLN A 167 1.11 8.47 -14.64
N ARG A 168 2.15 9.05 -15.24
CA ARG A 168 2.71 10.36 -14.91
C ARG A 168 2.60 11.24 -16.14
N LEU A 169 1.78 12.27 -16.05
CA LEU A 169 1.61 13.30 -17.06
C LEU A 169 2.38 14.56 -16.64
N ASN A 170 3.30 15.01 -17.47
CA ASN A 170 4.04 16.24 -17.27
C ASN A 170 3.13 17.47 -17.38
N ILE A 171 3.19 18.35 -16.38
CA ILE A 171 2.54 19.66 -16.40
C ILE A 171 3.58 20.75 -16.72
N THR A 172 4.73 20.72 -16.04
CA THR A 172 5.76 21.76 -16.21
C THR A 172 7.16 21.20 -16.08
N LYS A 173 7.92 21.22 -17.18
CA LYS A 173 9.36 20.88 -17.25
C LYS A 173 9.73 19.56 -16.57
N HIS A 174 8.78 18.63 -16.46
CA HIS A 174 8.85 17.36 -15.72
C HIS A 174 9.13 17.48 -14.22
N LYS A 175 9.16 18.71 -13.69
CA LYS A 175 9.30 19.00 -12.26
C LYS A 175 7.97 18.95 -11.55
N LEU A 176 6.90 19.33 -12.23
CA LEU A 176 5.52 19.18 -11.75
C LEU A 176 4.76 18.27 -12.71
N ASN A 177 4.11 17.26 -12.14
CA ASN A 177 3.41 16.22 -12.89
C ASN A 177 2.07 15.90 -12.23
N LEU A 178 1.10 15.48 -13.02
CA LEU A 178 -0.09 14.79 -12.55
C LEU A 178 0.20 13.28 -12.54
N LEU A 179 -0.11 12.61 -11.44
CA LEU A 179 0.09 11.19 -11.25
C LEU A 179 -1.27 10.56 -10.94
N TYR A 180 -1.65 9.55 -11.71
CA TYR A 180 -2.87 8.79 -11.46
C TYR A 180 -2.63 7.30 -11.70
N ALA A 181 -3.41 6.45 -11.05
CA ALA A 181 -3.26 5.00 -11.16
C ALA A 181 -4.61 4.30 -11.07
N LEU A 182 -4.64 3.04 -11.46
CA LEU A 182 -5.73 2.12 -11.16
C LEU A 182 -5.14 0.84 -10.57
N GLY A 183 -5.69 0.41 -9.44
CA GLY A 183 -5.16 -0.75 -8.74
C GLY A 183 -6.10 -1.38 -7.74
N LEU A 184 -5.63 -2.48 -7.15
CA LEU A 184 -6.27 -3.19 -6.07
C LEU A 184 -5.52 -2.92 -4.77
N GLU A 185 -6.20 -2.40 -3.77
CA GLU A 185 -5.70 -2.23 -2.41
C GLU A 185 -6.19 -3.38 -1.53
N MET A 186 -5.29 -4.28 -1.15
CA MET A 186 -5.61 -5.43 -0.31
C MET A 186 -5.18 -5.19 1.14
N ASN A 187 -6.15 -4.82 1.97
CA ASN A 187 -5.94 -4.46 3.36
C ASN A 187 -6.21 -5.64 4.27
N ASN A 188 -5.31 -5.85 5.23
CA ASN A 188 -5.47 -6.87 6.24
C ASN A 188 -5.39 -6.25 7.64
N PHE A 189 -6.41 -6.51 8.44
CA PHE A 189 -6.52 -6.04 9.83
C PHE A 189 -6.48 -7.26 10.75
N ARG A 190 -5.39 -7.41 11.52
CA ARG A 190 -5.19 -8.51 12.47
C ARG A 190 -5.65 -8.07 13.86
N TYR A 191 -6.74 -8.62 14.37
CA TYR A 191 -7.27 -8.28 15.69
C TYR A 191 -6.47 -8.95 16.82
N ALA A 192 -6.20 -8.22 17.90
CA ALA A 192 -5.56 -8.79 19.08
C ALA A 192 -6.53 -9.66 19.89
N ARG A 193 -7.81 -9.29 19.92
CA ARG A 193 -8.88 -10.02 20.61
C ARG A 193 -9.56 -11.05 19.70
N ASN A 194 -10.23 -12.01 20.35
CA ASN A 194 -11.00 -13.06 19.71
C ASN A 194 -12.41 -12.57 19.42
N ILE A 195 -12.54 -11.78 18.35
CA ILE A 195 -13.84 -11.32 17.84
C ILE A 195 -14.24 -12.09 16.59
N THR A 196 -15.53 -12.36 16.44
CA THR A 196 -16.10 -13.04 15.28
C THR A 196 -17.15 -12.15 14.62
N TYR A 197 -16.94 -11.89 13.33
CA TYR A 197 -17.98 -11.33 12.47
C TYR A 197 -18.99 -12.42 12.14
N GLN A 198 -20.24 -12.19 12.49
CA GLN A 198 -21.39 -12.99 12.08
C GLN A 198 -21.95 -12.38 10.79
N PRO A 199 -21.80 -13.07 9.64
CA PRO A 199 -22.37 -12.64 8.37
C PRO A 199 -23.88 -12.42 8.47
N GLY A 200 -24.41 -11.51 7.65
CA GLY A 200 -25.85 -11.25 7.56
C GLY A 200 -26.20 -9.76 7.44
N TYR A 201 -27.50 -9.52 7.28
CA TYR A 201 -28.11 -8.18 7.18
C TYR A 201 -29.11 -8.01 8.33
N ALA A 202 -28.72 -7.47 9.48
CA ALA A 202 -27.47 -6.77 9.82
C ALA A 202 -26.31 -7.69 10.28
N THR A 203 -25.08 -7.34 9.89
CA THR A 203 -23.85 -8.01 10.37
C THR A 203 -23.64 -7.67 11.84
N ARG A 204 -23.12 -8.62 12.62
CA ARG A 204 -22.75 -8.40 14.03
C ARG A 204 -21.33 -8.84 14.34
N ILE A 205 -20.73 -8.22 15.36
CA ILE A 205 -19.44 -8.63 15.91
C ILE A 205 -19.61 -9.07 17.36
N ILE A 206 -19.35 -10.35 17.61
CA ILE A 206 -19.38 -10.92 18.95
C ILE A 206 -17.97 -11.20 19.46
N ARG A 207 -17.82 -11.23 20.78
CA ARG A 207 -16.67 -11.86 21.42
C ARG A 207 -16.86 -13.37 21.34
N ASP A 208 -15.87 -14.07 20.81
CA ASP A 208 -15.90 -15.53 20.72
C ASP A 208 -15.24 -16.12 21.97
N THR A 209 -15.77 -17.24 22.45
CA THR A 209 -15.17 -18.00 23.55
C THR A 209 -13.93 -18.77 23.09
N VAL A 210 -13.79 -19.00 21.78
CA VAL A 210 -12.66 -19.73 21.20
C VAL A 210 -11.45 -18.81 21.01
N GLU A 211 -10.28 -19.30 21.43
CA GLU A 211 -9.02 -18.59 21.23
C GLU A 211 -8.47 -18.74 19.81
N PHE A 212 -8.17 -17.61 19.17
CA PHE A 212 -7.68 -17.58 17.79
C PHE A 212 -6.19 -17.24 17.69
N SER A 213 -5.38 -18.20 17.25
CA SER A 213 -3.99 -17.95 16.82
C SER A 213 -3.91 -16.98 15.63
N LYS A 214 -4.98 -16.92 14.82
CA LYS A 214 -5.17 -15.95 13.74
C LYS A 214 -6.61 -15.48 13.70
N ASN A 215 -6.83 -14.18 13.89
CA ASN A 215 -8.11 -13.51 13.71
C ASN A 215 -7.90 -12.24 12.88
N LYS A 216 -8.50 -12.20 11.69
CA LYS A 216 -8.21 -11.17 10.70
C LYS A 216 -9.38 -10.87 9.78
N LEU A 217 -9.62 -9.59 9.56
CA LEU A 217 -10.47 -9.06 8.50
C LEU A 217 -9.62 -8.67 7.30
N PHE A 218 -10.08 -9.02 6.10
CA PHE A 218 -9.49 -8.63 4.84
C PHE A 218 -10.50 -7.83 4.05
N ALA A 219 -10.06 -6.69 3.50
CA ALA A 219 -10.85 -5.83 2.65
C ALA A 219 -10.04 -5.48 1.39
N GLU A 220 -10.64 -5.68 0.23
CA GLU A 220 -10.04 -5.46 -1.08
C GLU A 220 -10.84 -4.41 -1.84
N TYR A 221 -10.19 -3.30 -2.16
CA TYR A 221 -10.79 -2.17 -2.86
C TYR A 221 -10.14 -2.01 -4.24
N ILE A 222 -10.93 -1.85 -5.29
CA ILE A 222 -10.42 -1.25 -6.53
C ILE A 222 -10.33 0.25 -6.32
N SER A 223 -9.17 0.85 -6.59
CA SER A 223 -8.87 2.22 -6.18
C SER A 223 -8.19 3.01 -7.29
N ILE A 224 -8.50 4.30 -7.33
CA ILE A 224 -7.95 5.29 -8.25
C ILE A 224 -7.42 6.46 -7.42
N PRO A 225 -6.09 6.58 -7.25
CA PRO A 225 -5.46 7.76 -6.71
C PRO A 225 -5.20 8.78 -7.82
N VAL A 226 -5.32 10.06 -7.47
CA VAL A 226 -4.94 11.21 -8.29
C VAL A 226 -4.11 12.16 -7.42
N MET A 227 -2.87 12.42 -7.84
CA MET A 227 -1.87 13.15 -7.08
C MET A 227 -1.14 14.17 -7.93
N LEU A 228 -0.80 15.31 -7.31
CA LEU A 228 0.24 16.19 -7.83
C LEU A 228 1.59 15.65 -7.38
N ASN A 229 2.52 15.52 -8.32
CA ASN A 229 3.85 14.98 -8.12
C ASN A 229 4.92 16.03 -8.46
N PHE A 230 5.71 16.39 -7.46
CA PHE A 230 6.93 17.17 -7.60
C PHE A 230 8.14 16.25 -7.78
N ASN A 231 9.04 16.60 -8.70
CA ASN A 231 10.31 15.93 -8.93
C ASN A 231 11.43 16.96 -8.99
N SER A 232 12.39 16.89 -8.07
CA SER A 232 13.47 17.88 -7.97
C SER A 232 14.45 17.81 -9.14
N ASN A 233 14.74 16.62 -9.66
CA ASN A 233 15.72 16.42 -10.73
C ASN A 233 15.28 15.34 -11.74
N PRO A 234 14.45 15.71 -12.73
CA PRO A 234 13.96 14.77 -13.73
C PRO A 234 15.08 14.14 -14.61
N ALA A 235 16.19 14.86 -14.79
CA ALA A 235 17.32 14.38 -15.59
C ALA A 235 18.23 13.39 -14.84
N ARG A 236 18.18 13.36 -13.50
CA ARG A 236 18.95 12.44 -12.65
C ARG A 236 18.02 11.73 -11.66
N PRO A 237 17.18 10.78 -12.14
CA PRO A 237 16.15 10.14 -11.32
C PRO A 237 16.71 9.42 -10.08
N ASN A 238 17.93 8.87 -10.15
CA ASN A 238 18.57 8.19 -9.01
C ASN A 238 18.97 9.13 -7.86
N ARG A 239 18.99 10.45 -8.10
CA ARG A 239 19.28 11.49 -7.09
C ARG A 239 18.14 12.52 -7.02
N ALA A 240 16.96 12.14 -7.50
CA ALA A 240 15.78 13.00 -7.47
C ALA A 240 15.03 12.76 -6.16
N PHE A 241 14.70 13.87 -5.50
CA PHE A 241 13.66 13.88 -4.49
C PHE A 241 12.30 13.96 -5.20
N GLN A 242 11.36 13.15 -4.75
CA GLN A 242 10.01 13.10 -5.29
C GLN A 242 9.02 13.21 -4.15
N ALA A 243 8.02 14.09 -4.31
CA ALA A 243 6.93 14.21 -3.37
C ALA A 243 5.62 14.21 -4.14
N SER A 244 4.67 13.36 -3.74
CA SER A 244 3.34 13.32 -4.33
C SER A 244 2.31 13.52 -3.23
N PHE A 245 1.24 14.26 -3.53
CA PHE A 245 0.10 14.42 -2.63
C PHE A 245 -1.18 14.55 -3.43
N GLY A 246 -2.26 13.99 -2.92
CA GLY A 246 -3.58 14.11 -3.53
C GLY A 246 -4.64 13.25 -2.85
N VAL A 247 -5.62 12.84 -3.63
CA VAL A 247 -6.82 12.15 -3.17
C VAL A 247 -6.93 10.78 -3.81
N SER A 248 -7.67 9.88 -3.18
CA SER A 248 -8.02 8.57 -3.73
C SER A 248 -9.49 8.26 -3.51
N GLY A 249 -10.06 7.56 -4.47
CA GLY A 249 -11.39 6.97 -4.40
C GLY A 249 -11.31 5.48 -4.72
N GLY A 250 -12.10 4.66 -4.04
CA GLY A 250 -12.16 3.24 -4.31
C GLY A 250 -13.49 2.60 -3.94
N TYR A 251 -13.72 1.41 -4.49
CA TYR A 251 -14.92 0.62 -4.30
C TYR A 251 -14.58 -0.78 -3.76
N LEU A 252 -15.31 -1.25 -2.76
CA LEU A 252 -15.11 -2.56 -2.15
C LEU A 252 -15.48 -3.66 -3.14
N ILE A 253 -14.51 -4.50 -3.49
CA ILE A 253 -14.71 -5.63 -4.41
C ILE A 253 -14.87 -6.94 -3.66
N LYS A 254 -14.16 -7.08 -2.54
CA LYS A 254 -14.17 -8.31 -1.78
C LYS A 254 -13.82 -8.08 -0.32
N SER A 255 -14.48 -8.83 0.53
CA SER A 255 -14.11 -8.89 1.93
C SER A 255 -14.20 -10.32 2.48
N ARG A 256 -13.34 -10.64 3.45
CA ARG A 256 -13.33 -11.97 4.09
C ARG A 256 -12.80 -11.89 5.51
N THR A 257 -13.35 -12.69 6.41
CA THR A 257 -12.73 -12.99 7.69
C THR A 257 -11.93 -14.28 7.57
N LYS A 258 -10.81 -14.36 8.31
CA LYS A 258 -10.02 -15.58 8.44
C LYS A 258 -9.68 -15.79 9.91
N GLN A 259 -10.20 -16.88 10.45
CA GLN A 259 -9.96 -17.32 11.82
C GLN A 259 -9.25 -18.67 11.83
N ILE A 260 -8.30 -18.85 12.75
CA ILE A 260 -7.59 -20.11 12.99
C ILE A 260 -7.55 -20.34 14.49
N SER A 261 -8.03 -21.51 14.91
CA SER A 261 -8.05 -22.02 16.28
C SER A 261 -7.73 -23.52 16.27
N GLU A 262 -7.39 -24.08 17.41
CA GLU A 262 -7.22 -25.53 17.57
C GLU A 262 -8.56 -26.26 17.44
N GLU A 263 -9.61 -25.74 18.08
CA GLU A 263 -10.95 -26.35 18.11
C GLU A 263 -11.63 -26.37 16.74
N ARG A 264 -11.74 -25.21 16.07
CA ARG A 264 -12.49 -25.07 14.80
C ARG A 264 -11.62 -25.13 13.55
N GLY A 265 -10.32 -25.37 13.72
CA GLY A 265 -9.35 -25.30 12.63
C GLY A 265 -9.34 -23.93 11.93
N LYS A 266 -9.24 -23.94 10.59
CA LYS A 266 -9.16 -22.73 9.76
C LYS A 266 -10.51 -22.43 9.12
N VAL A 267 -11.17 -21.38 9.60
CA VAL A 267 -12.46 -20.91 9.07
C VAL A 267 -12.26 -19.63 8.24
N ARG A 268 -12.94 -19.56 7.10
CA ARG A 268 -12.99 -18.37 6.24
C ARG A 268 -14.44 -18.08 5.89
N LYS A 269 -14.91 -16.86 6.17
CA LYS A 269 -16.23 -16.39 5.76
C LYS A 269 -16.07 -15.20 4.83
N THR A 270 -16.83 -15.19 3.74
CA THR A 270 -16.88 -14.09 2.77
C THR A 270 -18.25 -13.46 2.90
N ASP A 271 -18.28 -12.15 3.14
CA ASP A 271 -19.48 -11.32 3.20
C ASP A 271 -19.03 -9.86 3.05
N ASP A 272 -19.93 -8.89 3.10
CA ASP A 272 -19.59 -7.46 3.12
C ASP A 272 -19.17 -7.00 4.52
N PHE A 273 -19.57 -7.71 5.58
CA PHE A 273 -19.23 -7.43 6.99
C PHE A 273 -19.50 -5.99 7.44
N ASN A 274 -20.54 -5.37 6.90
CA ASN A 274 -20.84 -3.97 7.11
C ASN A 274 -19.68 -3.02 6.75
N LEU A 275 -18.78 -3.43 5.85
CA LEU A 275 -17.72 -2.55 5.38
C LEU A 275 -18.28 -1.47 4.45
N ASN A 276 -17.71 -0.27 4.56
CA ASN A 276 -18.08 0.81 3.66
C ASN A 276 -17.68 0.45 2.22
N LYS A 277 -18.67 0.49 1.32
CA LYS A 277 -18.48 0.18 -0.10
C LYS A 277 -17.61 1.22 -0.79
N TRP A 278 -17.72 2.48 -0.38
CA TRP A 278 -16.94 3.59 -0.94
C TRP A 278 -15.82 3.99 0.03
N ARG A 279 -14.60 4.08 -0.50
CA ARG A 279 -13.46 4.55 0.26
C ARG A 279 -12.91 5.81 -0.38
N PHE A 280 -13.00 6.93 0.35
CA PHE A 280 -12.35 8.18 -0.04
C PHE A 280 -11.21 8.49 0.92
N GLY A 281 -10.12 9.03 0.42
CA GLY A 281 -8.93 9.26 1.23
C GLY A 281 -7.96 10.26 0.65
N LEU A 282 -6.98 10.62 1.48
CA LEU A 282 -5.78 11.31 1.08
C LEU A 282 -4.69 10.29 0.79
N THR A 283 -3.87 10.56 -0.22
CA THR A 283 -2.72 9.74 -0.58
C THR A 283 -1.50 10.60 -0.77
N SER A 284 -0.35 10.08 -0.36
CA SER A 284 0.92 10.78 -0.37
C SER A 284 2.07 9.82 -0.67
N GLU A 285 3.10 10.34 -1.32
CA GLU A 285 4.33 9.61 -1.60
C GLU A 285 5.54 10.50 -1.35
N LEU A 286 6.58 9.94 -0.74
CA LEU A 286 7.88 10.58 -0.58
C LEU A 286 8.95 9.62 -1.08
N GLY A 287 9.80 10.08 -1.98
CA GLY A 287 10.80 9.24 -2.62
C GLY A 287 12.15 9.94 -2.72
N TYR A 288 13.20 9.13 -2.62
CA TYR A 288 14.55 9.55 -2.98
C TYR A 288 15.20 8.42 -3.80
N GLY A 289 15.48 8.72 -5.07
CA GLY A 289 16.01 7.72 -6.00
C GLY A 289 15.08 6.50 -6.15
N PRO A 290 15.57 5.26 -5.93
CA PRO A 290 14.78 4.04 -6.14
C PRO A 290 13.80 3.73 -5.00
N VAL A 291 13.97 4.32 -3.82
CA VAL A 291 13.15 4.04 -2.63
C VAL A 291 12.02 5.05 -2.54
N LYS A 292 10.80 4.56 -2.33
CA LYS A 292 9.60 5.38 -2.14
C LYS A 292 8.81 4.89 -0.96
N LEU A 293 8.42 5.82 -0.12
CA LEU A 293 7.45 5.65 0.94
C LEU A 293 6.11 6.16 0.43
N TYR A 294 5.03 5.46 0.74
CA TYR A 294 3.67 5.95 0.52
C TYR A 294 2.92 5.99 1.84
N GLY A 295 1.94 6.87 1.90
CA GLY A 295 0.99 6.98 3.00
C GLY A 295 -0.40 7.24 2.47
N ASN A 296 -1.38 6.45 2.93
CA ASN A 296 -2.79 6.63 2.63
C ASN A 296 -3.58 6.85 3.92
N PHE A 297 -4.51 7.79 3.91
CA PHE A 297 -5.39 8.07 5.05
C PHE A 297 -6.84 8.13 4.56
N ALA A 298 -7.70 7.24 5.05
CA ALA A 298 -9.10 7.22 4.69
C ALA A 298 -9.86 8.33 5.43
N LEU A 299 -10.66 9.07 4.67
CA LEU A 299 -11.62 10.05 5.16
C LEU A 299 -13.01 9.44 5.38
N THR A 300 -13.25 8.23 4.87
CA THR A 300 -14.45 7.44 5.18
C THR A 300 -14.15 6.39 6.25
N PRO A 301 -15.12 6.11 7.15
CA PRO A 301 -15.00 5.00 8.09
C PRO A 301 -14.90 3.64 7.39
N LEU A 302 -14.27 2.67 8.05
CA LEU A 302 -14.10 1.30 7.58
C LEU A 302 -15.45 0.58 7.49
N HIS A 303 -16.32 0.78 8.48
CA HIS A 303 -17.66 0.22 8.54
C HIS A 303 -18.69 1.28 8.16
N ASP A 304 -19.84 0.85 7.65
CA ASP A 304 -20.92 1.75 7.20
C ASP A 304 -21.66 2.38 8.40
N TYR A 305 -21.76 1.64 9.51
CA TYR A 305 -22.31 2.10 10.80
C TYR A 305 -21.64 1.39 11.99
N GLY A 306 -21.94 1.85 13.20
CA GLY A 306 -21.47 1.28 14.46
C GLY A 306 -20.02 1.64 14.77
N LEU A 307 -19.06 1.03 14.08
CA LEU A 307 -17.64 1.35 14.27
C LEU A 307 -17.20 2.52 13.39
N GLN A 308 -16.76 3.61 14.02
CA GLN A 308 -16.25 4.80 13.33
C GLN A 308 -14.72 4.78 13.28
N GLN A 309 -14.18 3.82 12.53
CA GLN A 309 -12.74 3.60 12.40
C GLN A 309 -12.23 4.16 11.08
N TYR A 310 -11.19 5.01 11.07
CA TYR A 310 -10.60 5.61 9.87
C TYR A 310 -9.27 4.93 9.51
N PRO A 311 -9.23 4.03 8.51
CA PRO A 311 -8.01 3.31 8.16
C PRO A 311 -6.91 4.18 7.58
N PHE A 312 -5.68 3.92 7.98
CA PHE A 312 -4.49 4.46 7.33
C PHE A 312 -3.47 3.37 7.05
N SER A 313 -2.66 3.58 6.02
CA SER A 313 -1.57 2.68 5.67
C SER A 313 -0.30 3.44 5.34
N VAL A 314 0.84 2.86 5.71
CA VAL A 314 2.18 3.41 5.44
C VAL A 314 3.08 2.27 5.02
N GLY A 315 3.90 2.48 3.99
CA GLY A 315 4.80 1.45 3.53
C GLY A 315 5.72 1.87 2.41
N LEU A 316 6.29 0.88 1.72
CA LEU A 316 7.19 1.05 0.59
C LEU A 316 6.48 0.79 -0.73
N ARG A 317 6.79 1.62 -1.73
CA ARG A 317 6.35 1.47 -3.12
C ARG A 317 7.51 1.01 -3.99
N LEU A 318 7.27 -0.04 -4.77
CA LEU A 318 8.21 -0.67 -5.68
C LEU A 318 7.76 -0.48 -7.12
N ASN A 319 8.71 -0.21 -8.03
CA ASN A 319 8.46 0.04 -9.46
C ASN A 319 7.61 1.28 -9.80
N GLY A 320 7.35 2.16 -8.83
CA GLY A 320 6.71 3.47 -9.07
C GLY A 320 7.64 4.47 -9.76
N PHE A 321 7.11 5.60 -10.25
CA PHE A 321 7.90 6.65 -10.90
C PHE A 321 8.76 7.47 -9.97
#